data_AF-A0A7X7B081-F1
#
_entry.id   AF-A0A7X7B081-F1
#
_cell.length_a   1.000
_cell.length_b   1.000
_cell.length_c   1.000
_cell.angle_alpha   90.00
_cell.angle_beta   90.00
_cell.angle_gamma   90.00
#
_symmetry.space_group_name_H-M   'P 1'
#
loop_
_entity.id
_entity.type
_entity.pdbx_description
1 polymer ?
#
loop_
_entity_poly.entity_id
_entity_poly.type
_entity_poly.pdbx_seq_one_letter_code
_entity_poly.pdbx_strand_id
1 'polypeptide(L)'
;IRHFAGRVPILGVCLGHQCIGAAFGGEIVRAGRLMHGKTSLVHHDGKGIFTGLPSPFEATRYHSLVIQRDTLPDCLQITAETDLGEVMAVRHRAYRIEGVQFHPEAILTQHGKELLWNFLAEPEYGPPLPSPGGEGVKEAPGGSPPSVGGGEGSAG
;
A
#
# COMPACT_ATOMS: atom_id res chain seq x y z
N ILE A 1 12.47 -0.82 9.30
CA ILE A 1 11.07 -0.71 9.77
C ILE A 1 11.00 0.04 11.10
N ARG A 2 11.46 -0.53 12.24
CA ARG A 2 11.40 0.14 13.56
C ARG A 2 11.89 1.60 13.57
N HIS A 3 13.03 1.87 12.93
CA HIS A 3 13.61 3.23 12.86
C HIS A 3 12.68 4.29 12.27
N PHE A 4 11.83 3.90 11.31
CA PHE A 4 10.93 4.81 10.57
C PHE A 4 9.47 4.73 11.05
N ALA A 5 9.18 3.87 12.02
CA ALA A 5 7.84 3.73 12.58
C ALA A 5 7.38 5.04 13.22
N GLY A 6 6.20 5.53 12.84
CA GLY A 6 5.67 6.83 13.28
C GLY A 6 6.37 8.06 12.67
N ARG A 7 7.26 7.88 11.68
CA ARG A 7 7.95 8.98 10.98
C ARG A 7 7.52 9.12 9.54
N VAL A 8 7.35 7.98 8.85
CA VAL A 8 6.84 7.91 7.48
C VAL A 8 5.87 6.74 7.36
N PRO A 9 4.86 6.82 6.47
CA PRO A 9 4.04 5.67 6.15
C PRO A 9 4.88 4.52 5.55
N ILE A 10 4.57 3.27 5.91
CA ILE A 10 5.26 2.08 5.39
C ILE A 10 4.22 1.07 4.89
N LEU A 11 4.33 0.69 3.62
CA LEU A 11 3.63 -0.46 3.07
C LEU A 11 4.64 -1.59 2.81
N GLY A 12 4.47 -2.72 3.48
CA GLY A 12 5.28 -3.92 3.26
C GLY A 12 4.58 -4.91 2.35
N VAL A 13 5.20 -5.28 1.22
CA VAL A 13 4.66 -6.28 0.29
C VAL A 13 5.47 -7.57 0.38
N CYS A 14 4.80 -8.72 0.46
CA CYS A 14 5.42 -10.05 0.49
C CYS A 14 6.49 -10.21 1.58
N LEU A 15 7.79 -10.22 1.24
CA LEU A 15 8.87 -10.23 2.23
C LEU A 15 8.81 -8.98 3.13
N GLY A 16 8.40 -7.83 2.60
CA GLY A 16 8.19 -6.62 3.39
C GLY A 16 7.14 -6.78 4.48
N HIS A 17 6.04 -7.50 4.18
CA HIS A 17 5.02 -7.86 5.17
C HIS A 17 5.60 -8.76 6.27
N GLN A 18 6.41 -9.76 5.90
CA GLN A 18 7.09 -10.63 6.87
C GLN A 18 8.09 -9.84 7.72
N CYS A 19 8.82 -8.91 7.13
CA CYS A 19 9.72 -8.02 7.87
C CYS A 19 8.96 -7.13 8.84
N ILE A 20 7.73 -6.68 8.53
CA ILE A 20 6.88 -5.95 9.50
C ILE A 20 6.53 -6.85 10.68
N GLY A 21 6.04 -8.06 10.44
CA GLY A 21 5.76 -9.05 11.49
C GLY A 21 6.97 -9.28 12.40
N ALA A 22 8.10 -9.66 11.81
CA ALA A 22 9.35 -9.91 12.53
C ALA A 22 9.86 -8.66 13.27
N ALA A 23 9.76 -7.49 12.65
CA ALA A 23 10.17 -6.23 13.27
C ALA A 23 9.34 -5.91 14.51
N PHE A 24 8.09 -6.35 14.65
CA PHE A 24 7.32 -6.08 15.86
C PHE A 24 7.24 -7.26 16.84
N GLY A 25 7.88 -8.40 16.51
CA GLY A 25 7.99 -9.56 17.41
C GLY A 25 7.17 -10.77 17.00
N GLY A 26 6.49 -10.73 15.84
CA GLY A 26 5.84 -11.91 15.28
C GLY A 26 6.84 -12.91 14.70
N GLU A 27 6.52 -14.20 14.80
CA GLU A 27 7.34 -15.26 14.22
C GLU A 27 7.00 -15.50 12.75
N ILE A 28 8.02 -15.79 11.94
CA ILE A 28 7.87 -16.12 10.52
C ILE A 28 8.10 -17.62 10.35
N VAL A 29 7.05 -18.33 9.98
CA VAL A 29 7.05 -19.79 9.85
C VAL A 29 6.80 -20.22 8.42
N ARG A 30 7.13 -21.47 8.10
CA ARG A 30 6.72 -22.07 6.82
C ARG A 30 5.20 -22.16 6.77
N ALA A 31 4.64 -21.74 5.64
CA ALA A 31 3.22 -21.95 5.38
C ALA A 31 2.93 -23.45 5.43
N GLY A 32 1.79 -23.84 6.04
CA GLY A 32 1.37 -25.23 6.11
C GLY A 32 1.18 -25.87 4.73
N ARG A 33 1.05 -25.05 3.68
CA ARG A 33 1.01 -25.46 2.28
C ARG A 33 1.84 -24.51 1.41
N LEU A 34 2.62 -25.08 0.49
CA LEU A 34 3.30 -24.32 -0.56
C LEU A 34 2.28 -23.82 -1.59
N MET A 35 2.23 -22.50 -1.78
CA MET A 35 1.35 -21.83 -2.74
C MET A 35 2.22 -21.11 -3.78
N HIS A 36 2.32 -21.66 -4.98
CA HIS A 36 3.09 -21.10 -6.09
C HIS A 36 2.16 -20.83 -7.29
N GLY A 37 1.94 -19.55 -7.62
CA GLY A 37 1.12 -19.15 -8.77
C GLY A 37 -0.36 -19.50 -8.63
N LYS A 38 -0.85 -19.65 -7.39
CA LYS A 38 -2.27 -19.93 -7.10
C LYS A 38 -2.94 -18.66 -6.56
N THR A 39 -4.22 -18.49 -6.89
CA THR A 39 -5.07 -17.48 -6.27
C THR A 39 -5.67 -18.02 -4.97
N SER A 40 -6.00 -17.12 -4.07
CA SER A 40 -6.80 -17.43 -2.87
C SER A 40 -7.76 -16.28 -2.62
N LEU A 41 -8.94 -16.62 -2.09
CA LEU A 41 -9.86 -15.63 -1.58
C LEU A 41 -9.27 -15.00 -0.32
N VAL A 42 -9.20 -13.66 -0.33
CA VAL A 42 -8.70 -12.86 0.80
C VAL A 42 -9.86 -12.09 1.38
N HIS A 43 -10.20 -12.40 2.63
CA HIS A 43 -11.19 -11.71 3.43
C HIS A 43 -10.50 -10.59 4.20
N HIS A 44 -11.06 -9.38 4.16
CA HIS A 44 -10.49 -8.22 4.84
C HIS A 44 -11.52 -7.42 5.64
N ASP A 45 -11.03 -6.54 6.51
CA ASP A 45 -11.85 -5.69 7.39
C ASP A 45 -12.45 -4.45 6.72
N GLY A 46 -12.03 -4.14 5.49
CA GLY A 46 -12.58 -3.05 4.67
C GLY A 46 -12.10 -1.66 5.09
N LYS A 47 -11.01 -1.57 5.85
CA LYS A 47 -10.47 -0.32 6.40
C LYS A 47 -9.05 -0.07 5.92
N GLY A 48 -8.60 1.18 5.92
CA GLY A 48 -7.24 1.58 5.52
C GLY A 48 -6.99 1.23 4.05
N ILE A 49 -5.94 0.46 3.76
CA ILE A 49 -5.63 0.05 2.38
C ILE A 49 -6.76 -0.75 1.70
N PHE A 50 -7.67 -1.35 2.47
CA PHE A 50 -8.82 -2.11 1.97
C PHE A 50 -10.11 -1.31 1.77
N THR A 51 -10.07 0.01 2.00
CA THR A 51 -11.27 0.86 1.92
C THR A 51 -11.90 0.81 0.53
N GLY A 52 -13.20 0.51 0.47
CA GLY A 52 -13.96 0.46 -0.78
C GLY A 52 -13.68 -0.76 -1.67
N LEU A 53 -12.87 -1.72 -1.21
CA LEU A 53 -12.61 -2.96 -1.95
C LEU A 53 -13.65 -4.05 -1.60
N PRO A 54 -14.01 -4.93 -2.55
CA PRO A 54 -14.88 -6.07 -2.28
C PRO A 54 -14.17 -7.10 -1.40
N SER A 55 -14.92 -7.71 -0.49
CA SER A 55 -14.43 -8.77 0.41
C SER A 55 -15.31 -10.02 0.29
N PRO A 56 -14.75 -11.19 -0.06
CA PRO A 56 -13.35 -11.41 -0.43
C PRO A 56 -13.01 -10.94 -1.86
N PHE A 57 -11.71 -10.83 -2.16
CA PHE A 57 -11.21 -10.72 -3.53
C PHE A 57 -10.12 -11.75 -3.83
N GLU A 58 -9.87 -12.03 -5.11
CA GLU A 58 -8.81 -12.95 -5.52
C GLU A 58 -7.43 -12.27 -5.51
N ALA A 59 -6.51 -12.81 -4.70
CA ALA A 59 -5.13 -12.36 -4.65
C ALA A 59 -4.17 -13.47 -5.07
N THR A 60 -3.12 -13.11 -5.81
CA THR A 60 -2.11 -14.07 -6.25
C THR A 60 -1.05 -14.30 -5.17
N ARG A 61 -0.71 -15.57 -4.92
CA ARG A 61 0.23 -16.00 -3.89
C ARG A 61 1.47 -16.71 -4.45
N TYR A 62 2.63 -16.34 -3.91
CA TYR A 62 3.93 -16.91 -4.27
C TYR A 62 4.81 -17.27 -3.06
N HIS A 63 4.26 -17.31 -1.85
CA HIS A 63 5.06 -17.36 -0.63
C HIS A 63 5.10 -18.74 0.02
N SER A 64 6.29 -19.10 0.52
CA SER A 64 6.56 -20.30 1.32
C SER A 64 6.57 -20.02 2.82
N LEU A 65 6.58 -18.73 3.21
CA LEU A 65 6.61 -18.24 4.58
C LEU A 65 5.39 -17.36 4.86
N VAL A 66 4.96 -17.33 6.11
CA VAL A 66 3.85 -16.51 6.62
C VAL A 66 4.16 -16.03 8.05
N ILE A 67 3.49 -14.96 8.48
CA ILE A 67 3.46 -14.59 9.89
C ILE A 67 2.61 -15.62 10.65
N GLN A 68 3.14 -16.17 11.74
CA GLN A 68 2.38 -17.07 12.61
C GLN A 68 1.35 -16.27 13.40
N ARG A 69 0.07 -16.63 13.22
CA ARG A 69 -1.08 -15.94 13.83
C ARG A 69 -0.95 -15.78 15.34
N ASP A 70 -0.60 -16.86 16.03
CA ASP A 70 -0.62 -16.92 17.50
C ASP A 70 0.56 -16.20 18.15
N THR A 71 1.55 -15.77 17.36
CA THR A 71 2.71 -15.01 17.85
C THR A 71 2.60 -13.52 17.48
N LEU A 72 1.49 -13.11 16.88
CA LEU A 72 1.31 -11.73 16.46
C LEU A 72 1.20 -10.81 17.71
N PRO A 73 2.08 -9.81 17.85
CA PRO A 73 2.08 -8.92 19.00
C PRO A 73 0.85 -8.02 19.01
N ASP A 74 0.39 -7.58 20.19
CA ASP A 74 -0.80 -6.73 20.34
C ASP A 74 -0.75 -5.42 19.55
N CYS A 75 0.44 -4.91 19.24
CA CYS A 75 0.59 -3.69 18.44
C CYS A 75 0.26 -3.89 16.95
N LEU A 76 0.19 -5.14 16.47
CA LEU A 76 -0.25 -5.51 15.13
C LEU A 76 -1.66 -6.10 15.17
N GLN A 77 -2.46 -5.73 14.19
CA GLN A 77 -3.79 -6.29 13.97
C GLN A 77 -3.81 -7.01 12.63
N ILE A 78 -4.39 -8.21 12.58
CA ILE A 78 -4.71 -8.90 11.31
C ILE A 78 -5.85 -8.14 10.64
N THR A 79 -5.63 -7.71 9.41
CA THR A 79 -6.60 -6.95 8.60
C THR A 79 -7.09 -7.72 7.38
N ALA A 80 -6.38 -8.77 6.98
CA ALA A 80 -6.88 -9.71 5.99
C ALA A 80 -6.34 -11.14 6.21
N GLU A 81 -7.13 -12.12 5.80
CA GLU A 81 -6.82 -13.55 5.92
C GLU A 81 -7.52 -14.41 4.87
N THR A 82 -7.05 -15.65 4.70
CA THR A 82 -7.75 -16.67 3.88
C THR A 82 -8.79 -17.44 4.72
N ASP A 83 -9.66 -18.22 4.07
CA ASP A 83 -10.59 -19.16 4.75
C ASP A 83 -9.92 -20.13 5.74
N LEU A 84 -8.63 -20.43 5.54
CA LEU A 84 -7.84 -21.32 6.40
C LEU A 84 -7.12 -20.57 7.53
N GLY A 85 -7.39 -19.28 7.71
CA GLY A 85 -6.81 -18.47 8.78
C GLY A 85 -5.35 -18.04 8.55
N GLU A 86 -4.79 -18.23 7.34
CA GLU A 86 -3.47 -17.68 6.99
C GLU A 86 -3.52 -16.15 6.96
N VAL A 87 -2.56 -15.51 7.64
CA VAL A 87 -2.45 -14.05 7.72
C VAL A 87 -2.05 -13.49 6.35
N MET A 88 -2.93 -12.69 5.76
CA MET A 88 -2.75 -12.08 4.43
C MET A 88 -2.48 -10.59 4.50
N ALA A 89 -2.88 -9.92 5.57
CA ALA A 89 -2.47 -8.55 5.84
C ALA A 89 -2.45 -8.24 7.34
N VAL A 90 -1.58 -7.30 7.71
CA VAL A 90 -1.50 -6.72 9.05
C VAL A 90 -1.42 -5.21 9.00
N ARG A 91 -1.90 -4.56 10.06
CA ARG A 91 -1.80 -3.12 10.29
C ARG A 91 -1.30 -2.85 11.70
N HIS A 92 -0.38 -1.91 11.85
CA HIS A 92 0.03 -1.43 13.16
C HIS A 92 -1.06 -0.55 13.76
N ARG A 93 -1.37 -0.75 15.04
CA ARG A 93 -2.47 -0.04 15.71
C ARG A 93 -2.21 1.46 15.93
N ALA A 94 -0.95 1.83 16.08
CA ALA A 94 -0.54 3.20 16.41
C ALA A 94 0.22 3.94 15.31
N TYR A 95 0.64 3.26 14.24
CA TYR A 95 1.49 3.85 13.19
C TYR A 95 0.91 3.52 11.83
N ARG A 96 1.10 4.39 10.84
CA ARG A 96 0.71 4.14 9.43
C ARG A 96 1.63 3.11 8.77
N ILE A 97 1.56 1.89 9.27
CA ILE A 97 2.32 0.74 8.81
C ILE A 97 1.32 -0.36 8.49
N GLU A 98 1.24 -0.72 7.23
CA GLU A 98 0.45 -1.85 6.77
C GLU A 98 1.34 -2.82 5.99
N GLY A 99 0.99 -4.10 5.99
CA GLY A 99 1.71 -5.09 5.21
C GLY A 99 0.76 -6.09 4.61
N VAL A 100 0.95 -6.43 3.34
CA VAL A 100 0.20 -7.44 2.59
C VAL A 100 1.11 -8.58 2.15
N GLN A 101 0.66 -9.81 2.33
CA GLN A 101 1.44 -11.01 1.99
C GLN A 101 1.38 -11.34 0.49
N PHE A 102 0.32 -10.92 -0.19
CA PHE A 102 0.16 -11.03 -1.64
C PHE A 102 0.80 -9.83 -2.37
N HIS A 103 0.88 -9.92 -3.69
CA HIS A 103 1.49 -8.90 -4.55
C HIS A 103 0.41 -8.01 -5.18
N PRO A 104 0.07 -6.84 -4.62
CA PRO A 104 -0.89 -5.91 -5.22
C PRO A 104 -0.42 -5.34 -6.56
N GLU A 105 0.88 -5.39 -6.85
CA GLU A 105 1.47 -4.96 -8.12
C GLU A 105 1.31 -5.99 -9.25
N ALA A 106 0.99 -7.25 -8.91
CA ALA A 106 0.85 -8.29 -9.91
C ALA A 106 -0.41 -8.09 -10.75
N ILE A 107 -0.29 -8.29 -12.07
CA ILE A 107 -1.40 -8.15 -13.04
C ILE A 107 -2.63 -8.98 -12.63
N LEU A 108 -2.40 -10.14 -12.01
CA LEU A 108 -3.44 -11.09 -11.63
C LEU A 108 -4.11 -10.76 -10.28
N THR A 109 -3.63 -9.77 -9.52
CA THR A 109 -4.28 -9.35 -8.28
C THR A 109 -5.38 -8.35 -8.60
N GLN A 110 -6.62 -8.72 -8.30
CA GLN A 110 -7.76 -7.82 -8.46
C GLN A 110 -7.64 -6.66 -7.47
N HIS A 111 -8.00 -5.45 -7.90
CA HIS A 111 -8.00 -4.23 -7.09
C HIS A 111 -6.64 -3.79 -6.50
N GLY A 112 -5.53 -4.32 -7.02
CA GLY A 112 -4.20 -3.99 -6.54
C GLY A 112 -3.85 -2.50 -6.68
N LYS A 113 -4.32 -1.84 -7.75
CA LYS A 113 -4.12 -0.40 -7.98
C LYS A 113 -4.88 0.44 -6.96
N GLU A 114 -6.13 0.09 -6.69
CA GLU A 114 -6.99 0.76 -5.72
C GLU A 114 -6.45 0.62 -4.30
N LEU A 115 -5.91 -0.56 -3.94
CA LEU A 115 -5.23 -0.78 -2.67
C LEU A 115 -4.01 0.14 -2.50
N LEU A 116 -3.16 0.22 -3.52
CA LEU A 116 -2.02 1.14 -3.53
C LEU A 116 -2.49 2.60 -3.48
N TRP A 117 -3.60 2.92 -4.15
CA TRP A 117 -4.19 4.25 -4.10
C TRP A 117 -4.65 4.63 -2.70
N ASN A 118 -5.34 3.72 -2.00
CA ASN A 118 -5.77 3.93 -0.62
C ASN A 118 -4.59 4.20 0.30
N PHE A 119 -3.49 3.47 0.15
CA PHE A 119 -2.28 3.71 0.93
C PHE A 119 -1.71 5.12 0.71
N LEU A 120 -1.66 5.58 -0.54
CA LEU A 120 -1.10 6.89 -0.91
C LEU A 120 -2.05 8.06 -0.63
N ALA A 121 -3.35 7.85 -0.77
CA ALA A 121 -4.37 8.89 -0.64
C ALA A 121 -4.68 9.23 0.82
N GLU A 122 -4.42 8.31 1.75
CA GLU A 122 -4.73 8.52 3.14
C GLU A 122 -3.70 9.55 3.73
N PRO A 123 -4.16 10.76 4.13
CA PRO A 123 -3.29 11.92 4.30
C PRO A 123 -2.69 11.95 5.70
N GLU A 124 -1.39 11.73 5.80
CA GLU A 124 -0.59 12.37 6.86
C GLU A 124 0.54 13.25 6.30
N TYR A 125 0.87 13.15 5.00
CA TYR A 125 1.74 14.11 4.30
C TYR A 125 1.36 14.19 2.81
N GLY A 126 0.78 15.31 2.39
CA GLY A 126 0.57 15.67 0.98
C GLY A 126 -0.89 15.56 0.50
N PRO A 127 -1.27 16.34 -0.54
CA PRO A 127 -2.61 16.30 -1.11
C PRO A 127 -2.94 14.89 -1.65
N PRO A 128 -4.21 14.45 -1.57
CA PRO A 128 -4.61 13.14 -2.06
C PRO A 128 -4.25 12.98 -3.54
N LEU A 129 -3.67 11.84 -3.91
CA LEU A 129 -3.41 11.54 -5.30
C LEU A 129 -4.74 11.40 -6.06
N PRO A 130 -4.86 11.95 -7.27
CA PRO A 130 -6.10 11.91 -8.04
C PRO A 130 -6.44 10.49 -8.46
N SER A 131 -7.56 9.94 -7.99
CA SER A 131 -8.01 8.57 -8.29
C SER A 131 -7.78 8.17 -9.76
N PRO A 132 -7.41 6.91 -10.06
CA PRO A 132 -7.00 6.47 -11.40
C PRO A 132 -8.15 6.41 -12.43
N GLY A 133 -9.30 7.04 -12.15
CA GLY A 133 -10.51 7.04 -12.97
C GLY A 133 -11.07 8.43 -13.32
N GLY A 134 -10.25 9.48 -13.31
CA GLY A 134 -10.65 10.82 -13.76
C GLY A 134 -9.95 11.20 -15.07
N GLU A 135 -10.57 10.91 -16.22
CA GLU A 135 -10.19 11.52 -17.49
C GLU A 135 -10.39 13.05 -17.43
N GLY A 136 -9.39 13.81 -17.89
CA GLY A 136 -9.50 15.24 -18.06
C GLY A 136 -8.17 15.97 -17.93
N VAL A 137 -7.33 15.90 -18.97
CA VAL A 137 -6.26 16.87 -19.19
C VAL A 137 -6.93 18.25 -19.32
N LYS A 138 -6.80 19.08 -18.29
CA LYS A 138 -7.07 20.52 -18.44
C LYS A 138 -5.77 21.17 -18.92
N GLU A 139 -5.79 21.63 -20.17
CA GLU A 139 -4.76 22.49 -20.73
C GLU A 139 -4.53 23.70 -19.81
N ALA A 140 -3.26 24.03 -19.57
CA ALA A 140 -2.89 25.25 -18.86
C ALA A 140 -3.35 26.47 -19.68
N PRO A 141 -3.90 27.52 -19.05
CA PRO A 141 -4.30 28.71 -19.80
C PRO A 141 -3.06 29.42 -20.35
N GLY A 142 -3.09 29.71 -21.65
CA GLY A 142 -2.00 30.35 -22.37
C GLY A 142 -1.61 31.69 -21.76
N GLY A 143 -0.37 31.77 -21.27
CA GLY A 143 0.28 33.04 -20.99
C GLY A 143 0.87 33.59 -22.28
N SER A 144 0.35 34.73 -22.74
CA SER A 144 0.96 35.48 -23.84
C SER A 144 2.40 35.89 -23.49
N PRO A 145 3.36 35.85 -24.42
CA PRO A 145 4.73 36.28 -24.15
C PRO A 145 4.77 37.80 -23.91
N PRO A 146 5.66 38.30 -23.04
CA PRO A 146 5.77 39.73 -22.79
C PRO A 146 6.36 40.45 -24.01
N SER A 147 5.74 41.59 -24.34
CA SER A 147 6.21 42.56 -25.33
C SER A 147 7.54 43.18 -24.88
N VAL A 148 8.58 43.05 -25.70
CA VAL A 148 9.86 43.71 -25.48
C VAL A 148 9.70 45.18 -25.88
N GLY A 149 9.47 46.05 -24.89
CA GLY A 149 9.46 47.50 -25.05
C GLY A 149 10.88 48.04 -24.90
N GLY A 150 11.37 48.73 -25.94
CA GLY A 150 12.65 49.42 -25.94
C GLY A 150 12.68 50.63 -25.00
N GLY A 151 13.88 50.99 -24.57
CA GLY A 151 14.15 52.20 -23.81
C GLY A 151 15.66 52.43 -23.70
N GLU A 152 16.14 53.41 -24.45
CA GLU A 152 17.51 53.90 -24.56
C GLU A 152 18.05 54.47 -23.23
N GLY A 153 19.38 54.57 -23.09
CA GLY A 153 19.98 55.42 -22.06
C GLY A 153 21.47 55.22 -21.77
N SER A 154 22.33 55.82 -22.59
CA SER A 154 23.59 56.54 -22.29
C SER A 154 24.39 56.22 -21.01
N ALA A 155 25.69 55.93 -21.17
CA ALA A 155 26.82 56.76 -20.70
C ALA A 155 28.17 55.99 -20.74
N GLY A 156 29.21 56.60 -21.29
CA GLY A 156 30.61 56.18 -21.13
C GLY A 156 31.43 56.19 -22.41
#